data_AF-A0A7V1MF84-F1
#
_entry.id   AF-A0A7V1MF84-F1
#
_cell.length_a   1.000
_cell.length_b   1.000
_cell.length_c   1.000
_cell.angle_alpha   90.00
_cell.angle_beta   90.00
_cell.angle_gamma   90.00
#
_symmetry.space_group_name_H-M   'P 1'
#
loop_
_entity.id
_entity.type
_entity.pdbx_description
1 polymer ?
#
loop_
_entity_poly.entity_id
_entity_poly.type
_entity_poly.pdbx_seq_one_letter_code
_entity_poly.pdbx_strand_id
1 'polypeptide(L)'
;MLFSLGCASSGTSRPDAIEGRRLFDADSKTHARNSGESRQWTIGLATFSGNDAPARAEAEADRLRSIPALRDVFVMDRGSRAIVCVGQHPSPSTAEALAQLKKVRAVTIAGERPFQHAFFIPPTGKAQDDLDLRRAPETFGSSAVYTLQVGVYGRADGKPPTEKDIAEARAKAEEAARELRRQGELAFYYHGPSMSMVTVGVFSHDDIDQGFSYELQQLKERFPYNLLNGQGVSQTLNTTQGRQKVLQESFPVLIPTQ
;
A
#
# COMPACT_ATOMS: atom_id res chain seq x y z
N MET A 1 23.01 -51.32 18.98
CA MET A 1 23.64 -50.64 17.83
C MET A 1 22.88 -51.00 16.56
N LEU A 2 22.09 -50.08 16.01
CA LEU A 2 22.29 -49.49 14.68
C LEU A 2 21.05 -48.62 14.36
N PHE A 3 21.33 -47.36 14.06
CA PHE A 3 20.40 -46.33 13.64
C PHE A 3 19.91 -46.60 12.21
N SER A 4 18.67 -46.21 11.89
CA SER A 4 18.31 -45.83 10.52
C SER A 4 17.45 -44.57 10.54
N LEU A 5 17.89 -43.61 9.72
CA LEU A 5 17.45 -42.23 9.64
C LEU A 5 16.07 -42.13 8.99
N GLY A 6 15.11 -41.53 9.71
CA GLY A 6 13.89 -40.98 9.11
C GLY A 6 14.22 -39.65 8.46
N CYS A 7 14.03 -39.58 7.14
CA CYS A 7 14.25 -38.39 6.32
C CYS A 7 13.45 -37.19 6.84
N ALA A 8 14.15 -36.08 7.04
CA ALA A 8 13.54 -34.77 7.28
C ALA A 8 12.70 -34.37 6.07
N SER A 9 11.40 -34.14 6.27
CA SER A 9 10.56 -33.47 5.28
C SER A 9 11.04 -32.03 5.14
N SER A 10 11.59 -31.70 3.97
CA SER A 10 11.88 -30.34 3.55
C SER A 10 10.60 -29.52 3.58
N GLY A 11 10.55 -28.54 4.49
CA GLY A 11 9.40 -27.66 4.69
C GLY A 11 9.12 -26.82 3.45
N THR A 12 8.10 -27.21 2.67
CA THR A 12 7.50 -26.34 1.67
C THR A 12 6.84 -25.19 2.42
N SER A 13 7.43 -23.99 2.34
CA SER A 13 6.86 -22.79 2.93
C SER A 13 5.48 -22.56 2.32
N ARG A 14 4.45 -22.43 3.16
CA ARG A 14 3.07 -22.18 2.72
C ARG A 14 3.00 -20.82 1.98
N PRO A 15 2.17 -20.69 0.93
CA PRO A 15 2.03 -19.45 0.15
C PRO A 15 1.63 -18.22 1.01
N ASP A 16 0.89 -18.46 2.10
CA ASP A 16 0.44 -17.44 3.07
C ASP A 16 1.59 -16.66 3.74
N ALA A 17 2.71 -17.33 4.04
CA ALA A 17 3.86 -16.76 4.71
C ALA A 17 4.84 -16.08 3.74
N ILE A 18 4.70 -16.29 2.43
CA ILE A 18 5.61 -15.71 1.42
C ILE A 18 5.19 -14.27 1.13
N GLU A 19 3.89 -14.00 0.97
CA GLU A 19 3.41 -12.64 0.68
C GLU A 19 3.64 -11.69 1.86
N GLY A 20 3.32 -12.16 3.06
CA GLY A 20 3.64 -11.45 4.30
C GLY A 20 5.11 -11.09 4.43
N ARG A 21 5.98 -12.07 4.18
CA ARG A 21 7.43 -11.85 4.16
C ARG A 21 7.86 -10.89 3.06
N ARG A 22 7.27 -10.96 1.87
CA ARG A 22 7.59 -10.06 0.76
C ARG A 22 7.23 -8.60 1.06
N LEU A 23 6.11 -8.39 1.74
CA LEU A 23 5.59 -7.06 2.04
C LEU A 23 6.21 -6.45 3.32
N PHE A 24 6.52 -7.29 4.32
CA PHE A 24 6.92 -6.83 5.65
C PHE A 24 8.28 -7.35 6.16
N ASP A 25 8.79 -8.48 5.65
CA ASP A 25 10.08 -9.06 6.08
C ASP A 25 11.16 -9.02 4.99
N ALA A 26 10.91 -8.38 3.84
CA ALA A 26 11.86 -8.34 2.74
C ALA A 26 13.13 -7.63 3.23
N ASP A 27 14.14 -8.45 3.52
CA ASP A 27 15.45 -8.12 4.06
C ASP A 27 15.90 -6.74 3.57
N SER A 28 16.05 -5.85 4.54
CA SER A 28 16.59 -4.49 4.40
C SER A 28 18.06 -4.49 3.95
N LYS A 29 18.57 -5.61 3.41
CA LYS A 29 20.00 -5.92 3.27
C LYS A 29 20.49 -6.32 1.88
N THR A 30 19.66 -6.49 0.85
CA THR A 30 20.18 -7.05 -0.44
C THR A 30 19.97 -6.23 -1.71
N HIS A 31 19.26 -5.10 -1.70
CA HIS A 31 19.19 -4.22 -2.89
C HIS A 31 19.56 -2.76 -2.60
N ALA A 32 20.77 -2.55 -2.08
CA ALA A 32 21.46 -1.27 -2.20
C ALA A 32 22.23 -1.24 -3.53
N ARG A 33 21.53 -1.12 -4.65
CA ARG A 33 22.14 -0.63 -5.90
C ARG A 33 21.50 0.71 -6.22
N ASN A 34 22.19 1.79 -5.84
CA ASN A 34 21.85 3.18 -6.15
C ASN A 34 20.42 3.62 -5.80
N SER A 35 19.99 3.44 -4.55
CA SER A 35 18.87 4.21 -4.02
C SER A 35 19.26 5.69 -4.00
N GLY A 36 18.84 6.46 -5.02
CA GLY A 36 19.00 7.91 -5.01
C GLY A 36 18.22 8.46 -3.82
N GLU A 37 18.92 8.83 -2.74
CA GLU A 37 18.30 9.45 -1.57
C GLU A 37 17.60 10.74 -1.99
N SER A 38 16.28 10.69 -2.18
CA SER A 38 15.50 11.92 -2.30
C SER A 38 15.55 12.63 -0.94
N ARG A 39 16.18 13.81 -0.91
CA ARG A 39 16.22 14.70 0.28
C ARG A 39 15.00 15.61 0.35
N GLN A 40 14.14 15.56 -0.66
CA GLN A 40 13.01 16.46 -0.87
C GLN A 40 11.71 15.66 -1.00
N TRP A 41 10.62 16.28 -0.57
CA TRP A 41 9.26 15.78 -0.75
C TRP A 41 8.90 15.82 -2.22
N THR A 42 8.19 14.80 -2.70
CA THR A 42 7.76 14.72 -4.09
C THR A 42 6.31 14.28 -4.16
N ILE A 43 5.63 14.45 -5.28
CA ILE A 43 4.25 14.00 -5.47
C ILE A 43 4.28 12.67 -6.20
N GLY A 44 3.70 11.62 -5.60
CA GLY A 44 3.60 10.30 -6.20
C GLY A 44 2.50 10.22 -7.24
N LEU A 45 2.80 9.63 -8.40
CA LEU A 45 1.85 9.43 -9.51
C LEU A 45 1.51 7.96 -9.73
N ALA A 46 2.50 7.08 -9.66
CA ALA A 46 2.31 5.64 -9.81
C ALA A 46 3.44 4.86 -9.13
N THR A 47 3.11 3.73 -8.51
CA THR A 47 4.06 2.85 -7.83
C THR A 47 4.09 1.48 -8.52
N PHE A 48 5.28 0.98 -8.80
CA PHE A 48 5.52 -0.29 -9.48
C PHE A 48 6.32 -1.22 -8.56
N SER A 49 6.00 -2.51 -8.59
CA SER A 49 6.69 -3.57 -7.83
C SER A 49 7.01 -4.77 -8.73
N GLY A 50 8.02 -5.55 -8.36
CA GLY A 50 8.51 -6.70 -9.14
C GLY A 50 9.82 -6.44 -9.87
N ASN A 51 10.36 -7.47 -10.52
CA ASN A 51 11.71 -7.44 -11.10
C ASN A 51 11.86 -6.46 -12.28
N ASP A 52 10.75 -6.15 -12.95
CA ASP A 52 10.66 -5.24 -14.08
C ASP A 52 10.13 -3.85 -13.69
N ALA A 53 9.91 -3.59 -12.40
CA ALA A 53 9.35 -2.34 -11.90
C ALA A 53 10.09 -1.08 -12.38
N PRO A 54 11.44 -1.03 -12.39
CA PRO A 54 12.15 0.15 -12.91
C PRO A 54 11.87 0.43 -14.38
N ALA A 55 11.80 -0.61 -15.22
CA ALA A 55 11.54 -0.47 -16.65
C ALA A 55 10.11 0.00 -16.92
N ARG A 56 9.12 -0.56 -16.20
CA ARG A 56 7.72 -0.11 -16.29
C ARG A 56 7.55 1.33 -15.79
N ALA A 57 8.21 1.69 -14.70
CA ALA A 57 8.18 3.05 -14.18
C ALA A 57 8.78 4.06 -15.17
N GLU A 58 9.89 3.75 -15.83
CA GLU A 58 10.49 4.66 -16.83
C GLU A 58 9.60 4.80 -18.07
N ALA A 59 9.02 3.70 -18.56
CA ALA A 59 8.07 3.75 -19.67
C ALA A 59 6.83 4.61 -19.35
N GLU A 60 6.32 4.52 -18.12
CA GLU A 60 5.22 5.37 -17.66
C GLU A 60 5.66 6.83 -17.49
N ALA A 61 6.86 7.09 -16.96
CA ALA A 61 7.40 8.43 -16.87
C ALA A 61 7.52 9.07 -18.26
N ASP A 62 8.05 8.36 -19.27
CA ASP A 62 8.12 8.83 -20.66
C ASP A 62 6.75 9.18 -21.23
N ARG A 63 5.75 8.34 -20.98
CA ARG A 63 4.36 8.63 -21.37
C ARG A 63 3.85 9.92 -20.73
N LEU A 64 4.08 10.10 -19.43
CA LEU A 64 3.60 11.25 -18.67
C LEU A 64 4.33 12.56 -19.01
N ARG A 65 5.60 12.51 -19.42
CA ARG A 65 6.36 13.70 -19.88
C ARG A 65 5.72 14.42 -21.06
N SER A 66 4.88 13.71 -21.84
CA SER A 66 4.11 14.31 -22.94
C SER A 66 3.01 15.29 -22.46
N ILE A 67 2.60 15.20 -21.20
CA ILE A 67 1.54 16.03 -20.60
C ILE A 67 2.18 17.30 -20.04
N PRO A 68 1.73 18.51 -20.43
CA PRO A 68 2.37 19.77 -20.02
C PRO A 68 2.52 19.96 -18.50
N ALA A 69 1.56 19.48 -17.71
CA ALA A 69 1.59 19.57 -16.26
C ALA A 69 2.58 18.59 -15.58
N LEU A 70 3.10 17.61 -16.33
CA LEU A 70 3.89 16.48 -15.83
C LEU A 70 5.24 16.34 -16.56
N ARG A 71 5.75 17.41 -17.18
CA ARG A 71 7.03 17.38 -17.92
C ARG A 71 8.23 17.00 -17.06
N ASP A 72 8.20 17.36 -15.78
CA ASP A 72 9.29 17.16 -14.84
C ASP A 72 9.14 15.86 -14.01
N VAL A 73 8.46 14.85 -14.57
CA VAL A 73 8.37 13.54 -13.92
C VAL A 73 9.70 12.79 -13.96
N PHE A 74 9.98 12.11 -12.85
CA PHE A 74 11.16 11.28 -12.67
C PHE A 74 10.80 10.00 -11.93
N VAL A 75 11.64 8.97 -12.10
CA VAL A 75 11.51 7.71 -11.37
C VAL A 75 12.35 7.78 -10.10
N MET A 76 11.72 7.47 -8.96
CA MET A 76 12.37 7.33 -7.67
C MET A 76 12.43 5.85 -7.28
N ASP A 77 13.63 5.38 -6.95
CA ASP A 77 13.86 4.03 -6.42
C ASP A 77 13.58 4.00 -4.90
N ARG A 78 12.79 3.01 -4.47
CA ARG A 78 12.48 2.70 -3.07
C ARG A 78 12.72 1.22 -2.75
N GLY A 79 13.88 0.70 -3.16
CA GLY A 79 14.33 -0.66 -2.84
C GLY A 79 13.62 -1.71 -3.68
N SER A 80 12.48 -2.21 -3.20
CA SER A 80 11.67 -3.20 -3.94
C SER A 80 10.65 -2.58 -4.90
N ARG A 81 10.64 -1.24 -5.00
CA ARG A 81 9.66 -0.46 -5.74
C ARG A 81 10.28 0.65 -6.55
N ALA A 82 9.67 0.95 -7.69
CA ALA A 82 9.97 2.13 -8.49
C ALA A 82 8.74 3.02 -8.52
N ILE A 83 8.91 4.31 -8.28
CA ILE A 83 7.80 5.26 -8.15
C ILE A 83 7.97 6.38 -9.15
N VAL A 84 6.97 6.58 -10.00
CA VAL A 84 6.90 7.75 -10.87
C VAL A 84 6.42 8.93 -10.05
N CYS A 85 7.25 9.96 -9.97
CA CYS A 85 7.07 11.12 -9.12
C CYS A 85 7.15 12.42 -9.92
N VAL A 86 6.64 13.51 -9.37
CA VAL A 86 6.77 14.86 -9.95
C VAL A 86 7.05 15.91 -8.88
N GLY A 87 7.90 16.87 -9.24
CA GLY A 87 8.30 17.96 -8.36
C GLY A 87 9.22 17.53 -7.23
N GLN A 88 10.00 18.47 -6.72
CA GLN A 88 10.84 18.24 -5.54
C GLN A 88 10.75 19.48 -4.64
N HIS A 89 10.33 19.27 -3.41
CA HIS A 89 9.97 20.34 -2.47
C HIS A 89 10.68 20.16 -1.13
N PRO A 90 11.13 21.24 -0.49
CA PRO A 90 11.73 21.15 0.85
C PRO A 90 10.69 20.75 1.92
N SER A 91 9.41 21.07 1.70
CA SER A 91 8.30 20.75 2.61
C SER A 91 7.00 20.55 1.82
N PRO A 92 6.09 19.66 2.26
CA PRO A 92 4.79 19.46 1.60
C PRO A 92 3.80 20.61 1.88
N SER A 93 4.15 21.55 2.78
CA SER A 93 3.32 22.68 3.16
C SER A 93 3.68 24.00 2.49
N THR A 94 4.70 24.03 1.61
CA THR A 94 5.02 25.27 0.87
C THR A 94 3.90 25.61 -0.11
N ALA A 95 3.69 26.90 -0.38
CA ALA A 95 2.69 27.35 -1.34
C ALA A 95 2.93 26.76 -2.74
N GLU A 96 4.19 26.62 -3.14
CA GLU A 96 4.60 26.00 -4.40
C GLU A 96 4.23 24.51 -4.46
N ALA A 97 4.54 23.75 -3.40
CA ALA A 97 4.21 22.33 -3.31
C ALA A 97 2.69 22.11 -3.41
N LEU A 98 1.91 22.88 -2.63
CA LEU A 98 0.45 22.80 -2.64
C LEU A 98 -0.15 23.20 -4.00
N ALA A 99 0.41 24.21 -4.65
CA ALA A 99 -0.01 24.62 -6.00
C ALA A 99 0.29 23.54 -7.04
N GLN A 100 1.45 22.87 -6.96
CA GLN A 100 1.77 21.77 -7.86
C GLN A 100 0.87 20.56 -7.61
N LEU A 101 0.62 20.18 -6.35
CA LEU A 101 -0.30 19.11 -6.00
C LEU A 101 -1.70 19.37 -6.57
N LYS A 102 -2.21 20.60 -6.44
CA LYS A 102 -3.50 21.00 -7.02
C LYS A 102 -3.50 20.84 -8.55
N LYS A 103 -2.42 21.22 -9.24
CA LYS A 103 -2.29 21.05 -10.70
C LYS A 103 -2.28 19.57 -11.09
N VAL A 104 -1.49 18.75 -10.40
CA VAL A 104 -1.40 17.30 -10.64
C VAL A 104 -2.76 16.64 -10.47
N ARG A 105 -3.46 16.90 -9.35
CA ARG A 105 -4.81 16.37 -9.09
C ARG A 105 -5.86 16.83 -10.10
N ALA A 106 -5.60 17.93 -10.81
CA ALA A 106 -6.50 18.45 -11.83
C ALA A 106 -6.24 17.90 -13.24
N VAL A 107 -5.15 17.14 -13.46
CA VAL A 107 -4.83 16.55 -14.76
C VAL A 107 -5.94 15.59 -15.20
N THR A 108 -6.32 15.70 -16.47
CA THR A 108 -7.27 14.80 -17.13
C THR A 108 -6.56 14.05 -18.25
N ILE A 109 -6.72 12.72 -18.29
CA ILE A 109 -6.21 11.85 -19.36
C ILE A 109 -7.40 11.04 -19.87
N ALA A 110 -7.71 11.14 -21.16
CA ALA A 110 -8.84 10.44 -21.78
C ALA A 110 -10.20 10.62 -21.07
N GLY A 111 -10.42 11.77 -20.42
CA GLY A 111 -11.65 12.08 -19.68
C GLY A 111 -11.61 11.72 -18.19
N GLU A 112 -10.59 11.00 -17.72
CA GLU A 112 -10.44 10.59 -16.32
C GLU A 112 -9.45 11.48 -15.56
N ARG A 113 -9.53 11.49 -14.22
CA ARG A 113 -8.59 12.21 -13.33
C ARG A 113 -7.72 11.21 -12.55
N PRO A 114 -6.75 10.55 -13.21
CA PRO A 114 -5.99 9.44 -12.63
C PRO A 114 -5.13 9.83 -11.43
N PHE A 115 -4.90 11.13 -11.22
CA PHE A 115 -4.07 11.64 -10.12
C PHE A 115 -4.88 12.41 -9.08
N GLN A 116 -6.21 12.31 -9.07
CA GLN A 116 -7.07 13.06 -8.15
C GLN A 116 -6.72 12.83 -6.67
N HIS A 117 -6.22 11.64 -6.34
CA HIS A 117 -5.79 11.24 -5.00
C HIS A 117 -4.27 11.27 -4.81
N ALA A 118 -3.50 11.83 -5.77
CA ALA A 118 -2.06 11.99 -5.63
C ALA A 118 -1.71 12.68 -4.30
N PHE A 119 -0.58 12.29 -3.71
CA PHE A 119 -0.16 12.72 -2.38
C PHE A 119 1.35 12.91 -2.34
N PHE A 120 1.84 13.53 -1.26
CA PHE A 120 3.26 13.72 -1.08
C PHE A 120 3.93 12.46 -0.55
N ILE A 121 5.00 12.05 -1.22
CA ILE A 121 5.91 11.01 -0.75
C ILE A 121 7.04 11.67 0.03
N PRO A 122 7.32 11.24 1.27
CA PRO A 122 8.38 11.80 2.11
C PRO A 122 9.76 11.51 1.53
N PRO A 123 10.78 12.33 1.88
CA PRO A 123 12.19 12.02 1.61
C PRO A 123 12.58 10.60 2.02
N THR A 124 13.63 10.05 1.41
CA THR A 124 14.12 8.71 1.75
C THR A 124 14.52 8.66 3.23
N GLY A 125 14.12 7.59 3.92
CA GLY A 125 14.34 7.44 5.36
C GLY A 125 13.38 8.24 6.27
N LYS A 126 12.50 9.09 5.70
CA LYS A 126 11.41 9.72 6.45
C LYS A 126 10.10 8.98 6.21
N ALA A 127 9.22 9.00 7.21
CA ALA A 127 7.82 8.65 7.06
C ALA A 127 6.98 9.93 7.09
N GLN A 128 5.84 9.92 6.42
CA GLN A 128 4.82 10.93 6.65
C GLN A 128 4.24 10.73 8.06
N ASP A 129 3.79 11.81 8.71
CA ASP A 129 3.22 11.74 10.04
C ASP A 129 1.94 10.88 10.08
N ASP A 130 1.55 10.53 11.30
CA ASP A 130 0.45 9.66 11.72
C ASP A 130 -0.86 9.78 10.89
N LEU A 131 -1.06 8.87 9.92
CA LEU A 131 -2.25 8.82 9.06
C LEU A 131 -3.29 7.84 9.60
N ASP A 132 -4.15 8.33 10.50
CA ASP A 132 -5.37 7.65 10.92
C ASP A 132 -6.45 7.79 9.83
N LEU A 133 -7.06 6.67 9.45
CA LEU A 133 -8.09 6.60 8.40
C LEU A 133 -9.29 7.53 8.67
N ARG A 134 -9.62 7.80 9.94
CA ARG A 134 -10.75 8.69 10.33
C ARG A 134 -10.54 10.14 9.88
N ARG A 135 -9.30 10.53 9.59
CA ARG A 135 -8.93 11.87 9.11
C ARG A 135 -8.83 11.94 7.59
N ALA A 136 -9.01 10.82 6.88
CA ALA A 136 -8.92 10.80 5.42
C ALA A 136 -9.94 11.76 4.75
N PRO A 137 -11.22 11.84 5.18
CA PRO A 137 -12.17 12.77 4.58
C PRO A 137 -11.77 14.25 4.72
N GLU A 138 -11.12 14.63 5.82
CA GLU A 138 -10.61 15.99 6.04
C GLU A 138 -9.46 16.32 5.07
N THR A 139 -8.65 15.31 4.72
CA THR A 139 -7.44 15.48 3.90
C THR A 139 -7.73 15.37 2.39
N PHE A 140 -8.65 14.50 2.02
CA PHE A 140 -8.93 14.13 0.63
C PHE A 140 -10.31 14.59 0.14
N GLY A 141 -11.12 15.19 1.02
CA GLY A 141 -12.43 15.74 0.70
C GLY A 141 -13.56 14.70 0.69
N SER A 142 -14.75 15.14 0.30
CA SER A 142 -15.97 14.31 0.32
C SER A 142 -15.98 13.16 -0.68
N SER A 143 -15.04 13.12 -1.62
CA SER A 143 -14.85 11.97 -2.53
C SER A 143 -14.09 10.81 -1.89
N ALA A 144 -13.53 10.99 -0.68
CA ALA A 144 -12.85 9.95 0.08
C ALA A 144 -13.86 9.02 0.75
N VAL A 145 -14.33 8.01 0.01
CA VAL A 145 -15.41 7.11 0.45
C VAL A 145 -14.88 5.73 0.79
N TYR A 146 -13.96 5.19 0.00
CA TYR A 146 -13.41 3.86 0.15
C TYR A 146 -11.88 3.88 0.28
N THR A 147 -11.34 2.81 0.85
CA THR A 147 -9.91 2.51 0.91
C THR A 147 -9.73 0.99 0.73
N LEU A 148 -8.59 0.54 0.22
CA LEU A 148 -8.33 -0.90 0.05
C LEU A 148 -7.77 -1.47 1.35
N GLN A 149 -8.47 -2.42 1.98
CA GLN A 149 -7.93 -3.11 3.14
C GLN A 149 -6.92 -4.17 2.70
N VAL A 150 -5.70 -4.07 3.25
CA VAL A 150 -4.58 -4.97 2.93
C VAL A 150 -4.04 -5.72 4.15
N GLY A 151 -4.44 -5.31 5.35
CA GLY A 151 -4.09 -6.04 6.57
C GLY A 151 -4.98 -5.76 7.76
N VAL A 152 -4.97 -6.71 8.69
CA VAL A 152 -5.64 -6.67 9.99
C VAL A 152 -4.68 -7.18 11.06
N TYR A 153 -4.66 -6.55 12.23
CA TYR A 153 -3.84 -6.91 13.37
C TYR A 153 -4.73 -7.14 14.59
N GLY A 154 -4.52 -8.25 15.27
CA GLY A 154 -5.36 -8.69 16.37
C GLY A 154 -5.22 -10.18 16.67
N ARG A 155 -6.07 -10.69 17.57
CA ARG A 155 -6.06 -12.11 17.92
C ARG A 155 -6.57 -12.97 16.77
N ALA A 156 -5.80 -13.99 16.41
CA ALA A 156 -6.19 -14.97 15.38
C ALA A 156 -7.06 -16.11 15.92
N ASP A 157 -7.15 -16.28 17.24
CA ASP A 157 -7.81 -17.43 17.88
C ASP A 157 -9.29 -17.19 18.23
N GLY A 158 -9.85 -16.05 17.81
CA GLY A 158 -11.26 -15.72 17.99
C GLY A 158 -11.69 -15.42 19.43
N LYS A 159 -10.75 -15.38 20.39
CA LYS A 159 -11.05 -15.01 21.78
C LYS A 159 -11.14 -13.49 21.93
N PRO A 160 -11.91 -13.00 22.93
CA PRO A 160 -11.91 -11.58 23.26
C PRO A 160 -10.48 -11.08 23.54
N PRO A 161 -10.05 -9.96 22.95
CA PRO A 161 -8.71 -9.45 23.15
C PRO A 161 -8.54 -8.85 24.54
N THR A 162 -7.38 -9.06 25.14
CA THR A 162 -6.95 -8.33 26.33
C THR A 162 -6.49 -6.92 25.96
N GLU A 163 -6.37 -6.03 26.94
CA GLU A 163 -5.79 -4.68 26.71
C GLU A 163 -4.39 -4.74 26.10
N LYS A 164 -3.58 -5.73 26.52
CA LYS A 164 -2.26 -5.98 25.94
C LYS A 164 -2.35 -6.40 24.47
N ASP A 165 -3.28 -7.30 24.12
CA ASP A 165 -3.49 -7.72 22.73
C ASP A 165 -3.90 -6.52 21.85
N ILE A 166 -4.77 -5.65 22.37
CA ILE A 166 -5.20 -4.43 21.68
C ILE A 166 -4.00 -3.50 21.48
N ALA A 167 -3.20 -3.24 22.52
CA ALA A 167 -2.03 -2.38 22.42
C ALA A 167 -1.00 -2.88 21.41
N GLU A 168 -0.70 -4.19 21.42
CA GLU A 168 0.20 -4.81 20.44
C GLU A 168 -0.35 -4.72 19.01
N ALA A 169 -1.65 -4.96 18.83
CA ALA A 169 -2.29 -4.87 17.52
C ALA A 169 -2.23 -3.44 16.95
N ARG A 170 -2.44 -2.42 17.79
CA ARG A 170 -2.33 -1.01 17.39
C ARG A 170 -0.92 -0.67 16.94
N ALA A 171 0.07 -0.97 17.78
CA ALA A 171 1.47 -0.70 17.47
C ALA A 171 1.94 -1.35 16.16
N LYS A 172 1.57 -2.62 15.93
CA LYS A 172 1.92 -3.33 14.69
C LYS A 172 1.22 -2.78 13.45
N ALA A 173 -0.05 -2.37 13.57
CA ALA A 173 -0.77 -1.75 12.45
C ALA A 173 -0.18 -0.39 12.08
N GLU A 174 0.16 0.44 13.08
CA GLU A 174 0.83 1.73 12.87
C GLU A 174 2.20 1.55 12.21
N GLU A 175 2.99 0.57 12.65
CA GLU A 175 4.29 0.24 12.07
C GLU A 175 4.16 -0.23 10.62
N ALA A 176 3.22 -1.13 10.33
CA ALA A 176 2.97 -1.62 8.98
C ALA A 176 2.50 -0.50 8.03
N ALA A 177 1.58 0.37 8.47
CA ALA A 177 1.19 1.55 7.70
C ALA A 177 2.36 2.52 7.49
N ARG A 178 3.25 2.67 8.49
CA ARG A 178 4.46 3.49 8.37
C ARG A 178 5.46 2.91 7.36
N GLU A 179 5.62 1.60 7.33
CA GLU A 179 6.46 0.92 6.33
C GLU A 179 5.92 1.13 4.92
N LEU A 180 4.63 0.91 4.69
CA LEU A 180 4.00 1.15 3.38
C LEU A 180 4.17 2.60 2.91
N ARG A 181 4.07 3.58 3.82
CA ARG A 181 4.35 4.99 3.50
C ARG A 181 5.81 5.26 3.15
N ARG A 182 6.77 4.61 3.82
CA ARG A 182 8.19 4.69 3.47
C ARG A 182 8.48 4.13 2.07
N GLN A 183 7.69 3.14 1.67
CA GLN A 183 7.67 2.53 0.34
C GLN A 183 6.82 3.33 -0.68
N GLY A 184 6.31 4.50 -0.29
CA GLY A 184 5.60 5.45 -1.15
C GLY A 184 4.16 5.07 -1.47
N GLU A 185 3.47 4.36 -0.58
CA GLU A 185 2.02 4.18 -0.65
C GLU A 185 1.28 5.17 0.24
N LEU A 186 0.08 5.55 -0.20
CA LEU A 186 -0.86 6.24 0.66
C LEU A 186 -1.50 5.22 1.60
N ALA A 187 -0.85 4.94 2.73
CA ALA A 187 -1.31 3.94 3.69
C ALA A 187 -1.83 4.58 4.98
N PHE A 188 -2.90 4.00 5.51
CA PHE A 188 -3.56 4.41 6.75
C PHE A 188 -3.61 3.23 7.73
N TYR A 189 -3.74 3.55 9.02
CA TYR A 189 -4.22 2.60 10.00
C TYR A 189 -5.60 3.03 10.51
N TYR A 190 -6.34 2.07 11.04
CA TYR A 190 -7.60 2.31 11.75
C TYR A 190 -7.68 1.38 12.96
N HIS A 191 -8.08 1.91 14.12
CA HIS A 191 -8.23 1.11 15.34
C HIS A 191 -9.72 0.87 15.63
N GLY A 192 -10.15 -0.37 15.42
CA GLY A 192 -11.45 -0.84 15.89
C GLY A 192 -11.42 -1.27 17.36
N PRO A 193 -12.56 -1.71 17.91
CA PRO A 193 -12.66 -2.17 19.30
C PRO A 193 -11.81 -3.40 19.61
N SER A 194 -11.61 -4.29 18.64
CA SER A 194 -10.94 -5.60 18.86
C SER A 194 -9.76 -5.85 17.94
N MET A 195 -9.67 -5.15 16.81
CA MET A 195 -8.62 -5.31 15.81
C MET A 195 -8.25 -3.96 15.22
N SER A 196 -7.03 -3.86 14.70
CA SER A 196 -6.56 -2.71 13.92
C SER A 196 -6.45 -3.10 12.45
N MET A 197 -6.77 -2.18 11.56
CA MET A 197 -6.71 -2.37 10.11
C MET A 197 -5.59 -1.54 9.52
N VAL A 198 -5.03 -2.03 8.42
CA VAL A 198 -4.11 -1.30 7.55
C VAL A 198 -4.74 -1.24 6.17
N THR A 199 -4.85 -0.04 5.63
CA THR A 199 -5.48 0.21 4.34
C THR A 199 -4.58 1.07 3.45
N VAL A 200 -4.82 1.01 2.14
CA VAL A 200 -4.07 1.78 1.14
C VAL A 200 -5.00 2.45 0.14
N GLY A 201 -4.62 3.64 -0.31
CA GLY A 201 -5.38 4.44 -1.27
C GLY A 201 -6.64 5.05 -0.67
N VAL A 202 -7.19 5.99 -1.42
CA VAL A 202 -8.49 6.64 -1.16
C VAL A 202 -9.24 6.63 -2.48
N PHE A 203 -10.52 6.26 -2.44
CA PHE A 203 -11.32 6.05 -3.62
C PHE A 203 -12.73 6.60 -3.42
N SER A 204 -13.34 6.99 -4.53
CA SER A 204 -14.71 7.47 -4.63
C SER A 204 -15.67 6.34 -5.02
N HIS A 205 -16.97 6.65 -5.14
CA HIS A 205 -17.95 5.70 -5.68
C HIS A 205 -17.65 5.32 -7.14
N ASP A 206 -17.22 6.29 -7.96
CA ASP A 206 -16.91 6.06 -9.37
C ASP A 206 -15.75 5.08 -9.58
N ASP A 207 -14.84 4.99 -8.61
CA ASP A 207 -13.71 4.06 -8.63
C ASP A 207 -14.12 2.59 -8.41
N ILE A 208 -15.37 2.31 -8.03
CA ILE A 208 -15.88 0.98 -7.71
C ILE A 208 -17.12 0.63 -8.53
N ASP A 209 -18.12 1.52 -8.56
CA ASP A 209 -19.47 1.21 -9.06
C ASP A 209 -19.51 0.94 -10.56
N GLN A 210 -18.57 1.52 -11.33
CA GLN A 210 -18.47 1.35 -12.79
C GLN A 210 -17.46 0.25 -13.18
N GLY A 211 -16.98 -0.53 -12.20
CA GLY A 211 -15.79 -1.35 -12.30
C GLY A 211 -14.60 -0.67 -11.64
N PHE A 212 -13.61 -1.45 -11.19
CA PHE A 212 -12.46 -0.89 -10.48
C PHE A 212 -11.69 0.07 -11.38
N SER A 213 -11.43 1.29 -10.89
CA SER A 213 -10.55 2.24 -11.59
C SER A 213 -9.15 1.65 -11.77
N TYR A 214 -8.41 2.20 -12.73
CA TYR A 214 -7.03 1.76 -13.00
C TYR A 214 -6.15 1.81 -11.75
N GLU A 215 -6.28 2.85 -10.93
CA GLU A 215 -5.54 3.00 -9.68
C GLU A 215 -5.86 1.87 -8.69
N LEU A 216 -7.15 1.55 -8.51
CA LEU A 216 -7.59 0.47 -7.62
C LEU A 216 -7.15 -0.91 -8.14
N GLN A 217 -7.22 -1.15 -9.46
CA GLN A 217 -6.73 -2.38 -10.07
C GLN A 217 -5.23 -2.57 -9.82
N GLN A 218 -4.43 -1.54 -10.07
CA GLN A 218 -3.00 -1.55 -9.79
C GLN A 218 -2.70 -1.83 -8.32
N LEU A 219 -3.48 -1.25 -7.39
CA LEU A 219 -3.34 -1.53 -5.96
C LEU A 219 -3.72 -2.98 -5.60
N LYS A 220 -4.77 -3.54 -6.20
CA LYS A 220 -5.14 -4.95 -5.99
C LYS A 220 -4.10 -5.91 -6.58
N GLU A 221 -3.44 -5.56 -7.68
CA GLU A 221 -2.32 -6.33 -8.22
C GLU A 221 -1.10 -6.28 -7.30
N ARG A 222 -0.81 -5.11 -6.69
CA ARG A 222 0.30 -4.94 -5.73
C ARG A 222 0.03 -5.57 -4.36
N PHE A 223 -1.22 -5.55 -3.91
CA PHE A 223 -1.67 -6.06 -2.62
C PHE A 223 -2.82 -7.05 -2.81
N PRO A 224 -2.58 -8.23 -3.38
CA PRO A 224 -3.65 -9.16 -3.75
C PRO A 224 -4.37 -9.74 -2.54
N TYR A 225 -3.71 -9.83 -1.38
CA TYR A 225 -4.25 -10.53 -0.21
C TYR A 225 -4.31 -9.64 1.04
N ASN A 226 -5.38 -9.82 1.80
CA ASN A 226 -5.53 -9.22 3.13
C ASN A 226 -4.79 -10.08 4.15
N LEU A 227 -3.81 -9.48 4.83
CA LEU A 227 -2.92 -10.18 5.76
C LEU A 227 -3.39 -10.04 7.22
N LEU A 228 -3.34 -11.12 8.01
CA LEU A 228 -3.55 -11.09 9.46
C LEU A 228 -2.22 -11.13 10.18
N ASN A 229 -1.92 -10.10 10.96
CA ASN A 229 -0.64 -9.93 11.65
C ASN A 229 0.56 -10.09 10.71
N GLY A 230 0.43 -9.62 9.46
CA GLY A 230 1.43 -9.76 8.41
C GLY A 230 1.50 -11.15 7.77
N GLN A 231 0.56 -12.06 8.02
CA GLN A 231 0.52 -13.40 7.43
C GLN A 231 -0.74 -13.60 6.59
N GLY A 232 -0.65 -14.33 5.48
CA GLY A 232 -1.83 -14.63 4.66
C GLY A 232 -2.90 -15.39 5.43
N VAL A 233 -4.16 -14.97 5.28
CA VAL A 233 -5.32 -15.64 5.92
C VAL A 233 -6.00 -16.53 4.91
N SER A 234 -6.25 -17.79 5.27
CA SER A 234 -7.15 -18.65 4.50
C SER A 234 -8.60 -18.48 4.94
N GLN A 235 -9.49 -18.13 4.02
CA GLN A 235 -10.93 -18.21 4.18
C GLN A 235 -11.43 -19.56 3.65
N THR A 236 -12.40 -20.16 4.33
CA THR A 236 -13.09 -21.35 3.80
C THR A 236 -14.31 -20.88 3.01
N LEU A 237 -14.31 -21.12 1.70
CA LEU A 237 -15.44 -20.87 0.82
C LEU A 237 -16.18 -22.18 0.56
N ASN A 238 -17.51 -22.12 0.56
CA ASN A 238 -18.35 -23.21 0.05
C ASN A 238 -18.54 -22.99 -1.46
N THR A 239 -17.90 -23.81 -2.28
CA THR A 239 -18.08 -23.80 -3.73
C THR A 239 -18.95 -24.97 -4.16
N THR A 240 -19.35 -25.01 -5.43
CA THR A 240 -20.05 -26.17 -6.03
C THR A 240 -19.21 -27.46 -5.99
N GLN A 241 -17.90 -27.35 -5.78
CA GLN A 241 -16.95 -28.47 -5.63
C GLN A 241 -16.65 -28.81 -4.17
N GLY A 242 -17.34 -28.19 -3.21
CA GLY A 242 -17.16 -28.40 -1.77
C GLY A 242 -16.44 -27.26 -1.05
N ARG A 243 -15.93 -27.53 0.15
CA ARG A 243 -15.21 -26.53 0.96
C ARG A 243 -13.78 -26.36 0.46
N GLN A 244 -13.44 -25.17 0.01
CA GLN A 244 -12.08 -24.82 -0.41
C GLN A 244 -11.51 -23.76 0.53
N LYS A 245 -10.25 -23.95 0.94
CA LYS A 245 -9.47 -22.92 1.64
C LYS A 245 -8.75 -22.08 0.61
N VAL A 246 -9.10 -20.80 0.53
CA VAL A 246 -8.47 -19.82 -0.37
C VAL A 246 -7.91 -18.67 0.44
N LEU A 247 -6.88 -17.99 -0.05
CA LEU A 247 -6.40 -16.78 0.59
C LEU A 247 -7.47 -15.69 0.51
N GLN A 248 -7.63 -14.93 1.60
CA GLN A 248 -8.52 -13.78 1.60
C GLN A 248 -7.89 -12.67 0.75
N GLU A 249 -8.60 -12.29 -0.31
CA GLU A 249 -8.18 -11.17 -1.15
C GLU A 249 -8.28 -9.83 -0.41
N SER A 250 -7.48 -8.85 -0.80
CA SER A 250 -7.70 -7.45 -0.39
C SER A 250 -8.97 -6.92 -1.03
N PHE A 251 -9.78 -6.19 -0.26
CA PHE A 251 -11.08 -5.70 -0.69
C PHE A 251 -11.32 -4.25 -0.25
N PRO A 252 -12.07 -3.45 -1.03
CA PRO A 252 -12.45 -2.11 -0.62
C PRO A 252 -13.32 -2.14 0.63
N VAL A 253 -13.05 -1.21 1.54
CA VAL A 253 -13.84 -0.96 2.75
C VAL A 253 -14.21 0.52 2.82
N LEU A 254 -15.32 0.82 3.48
CA LEU A 254 -15.74 2.21 3.71
C LEU A 254 -14.76 2.91 4.65
N ILE A 255 -14.44 4.16 4.32
CA ILE A 255 -13.76 5.09 5.22
C ILE A 255 -14.78 5.49 6.31
N PRO A 256 -14.44 5.33 7.60
CA PRO A 256 -15.36 5.69 8.67
C PRO A 256 -15.74 7.18 8.63
N THR A 257 -17.04 7.47 8.64
CA THR A 257 -17.56 8.81 8.89
C THR A 257 -17.51 9.08 10.40
N GLN A 258 -17.02 10.26 10.80
CA GLN A 258 -17.04 10.69 12.20
C GLN A 258 -18.47 10.84 12.75
#